data_AF-A0A2R6DV64-F1
#
_entry.id   AF-A0A2R6DV64-F1
#
_cell.length_a   1.000
_cell.length_b   1.000
_cell.length_c   1.000
_cell.angle_alpha   90.00
_cell.angle_beta   90.00
_cell.angle_gamma   90.00
#
_symmetry.space_group_name_H-M   'P 1'
#
loop_
_entity.id
_entity.type
_entity.pdbx_description
1 polymer ?
#
loop_
_entity_poly.entity_id
_entity_poly.type
_entity_poly.pdbx_seq_one_letter_code
_entity_poly.pdbx_strand_id
1 'polypeptide(L)'
;TLKKSPGASNIDLENATVQWVGPSGTYNLVNASVDANGADGHFGIVAFKDSDDSHPVLNDPDDRMVMVFDLGANDVKTDNKLDGTVPDNTESGNDGQDYFGDELPEGASVNVKITTKSGATTTEQITVPETLSGQSAVQL
;
A
#
# COMPACT_ATOMS: atom_id res chain seq x y z
N THR A 1 8.73 4.13 1.43
CA THR A 1 9.27 4.33 0.06
C THR A 1 9.98 3.08 -0.41
N LEU A 2 9.84 2.73 -1.68
CA LEU A 2 10.40 1.56 -2.34
C LEU A 2 11.50 1.96 -3.33
N LYS A 3 12.51 1.10 -3.46
CA LYS A 3 13.59 1.20 -4.45
C LYS A 3 14.05 -0.20 -4.82
N LYS A 4 14.61 -0.37 -6.02
CA LYS A 4 15.23 -1.66 -6.39
C LYS A 4 16.61 -1.82 -5.73
N SER A 5 16.98 -3.06 -5.42
CA SER A 5 18.34 -3.37 -4.98
C SER A 5 19.35 -3.16 -6.12
N PRO A 6 20.60 -2.77 -5.84
CA PRO A 6 21.64 -2.67 -6.86
C PRO A 6 21.77 -3.98 -7.65
N GLY A 7 21.79 -3.89 -8.98
CA GLY A 7 21.90 -5.05 -9.87
C GLY A 7 20.62 -5.88 -10.04
N ALA A 8 19.51 -5.51 -9.39
CA ALA A 8 18.20 -6.11 -9.68
C ALA A 8 17.72 -5.72 -11.08
N SER A 9 17.07 -6.67 -11.76
CA SER A 9 16.26 -6.41 -12.95
C SER A 9 15.11 -5.44 -12.62
N ASN A 10 14.43 -4.94 -13.65
CA ASN A 10 13.26 -4.09 -13.48
C ASN A 10 12.21 -4.79 -12.61
N ILE A 11 11.64 -4.06 -11.66
CA ILE A 11 10.65 -4.60 -10.72
C ILE A 11 9.31 -3.92 -11.01
N ASP A 12 8.37 -4.71 -11.50
CA ASP A 12 6.99 -4.28 -11.69
C ASP A 12 6.23 -4.41 -10.35
N LEU A 13 5.75 -3.27 -9.84
CA LEU A 13 4.99 -3.19 -8.59
C LEU A 13 3.46 -3.33 -8.79
N GLU A 14 2.97 -3.31 -10.04
CA GLU A 14 1.55 -3.57 -10.33
C GLU A 14 1.17 -5.00 -9.93
N ASN A 15 2.04 -5.95 -10.25
CA ASN A 15 1.84 -7.36 -9.98
C ASN A 15 2.45 -7.82 -8.65
N ALA A 16 2.81 -6.88 -7.76
CA ALA A 16 3.21 -7.23 -6.40
C ALA A 16 1.98 -7.56 -5.54
N THR A 17 2.19 -8.40 -4.53
CA THR A 17 1.19 -8.64 -3.49
C THR A 17 1.73 -8.22 -2.14
N VAL A 18 0.85 -7.76 -1.26
CA VAL A 18 1.19 -7.37 0.10
C VAL A 18 0.40 -8.21 1.08
N GLN A 19 1.06 -8.69 2.13
CA GLN A 19 0.40 -9.21 3.32
C GLN A 19 0.58 -8.21 4.45
N TRP A 20 -0.53 -7.66 4.92
CA TRP A 20 -0.60 -6.76 6.07
C TRP A 20 -1.05 -7.55 7.29
N VAL A 21 -0.27 -7.54 8.36
CA VAL A 21 -0.61 -8.17 9.64
C VAL A 21 -0.64 -7.09 10.71
N GLY A 22 -1.84 -6.69 11.10
CA GLY A 22 -2.07 -5.63 12.09
C GLY A 22 -3.04 -6.04 13.19
N PRO A 23 -3.41 -5.11 14.08
CA PRO A 23 -4.31 -5.40 15.21
C PRO A 23 -5.72 -5.82 14.80
N SER A 24 -6.23 -5.30 13.69
CA SER A 24 -7.58 -5.60 13.18
C SER A 24 -7.65 -6.92 12.41
N GLY A 25 -6.51 -7.49 12.00
CA GLY A 25 -6.46 -8.75 11.26
C GLY A 25 -5.28 -8.90 10.32
N THR A 26 -5.41 -9.86 9.41
CA THR A 26 -4.47 -10.11 8.31
C THR A 26 -5.19 -9.90 6.99
N TYR A 27 -4.58 -9.11 6.10
CA TYR A 27 -5.16 -8.73 4.82
C TYR A 27 -4.15 -9.00 3.69
N ASN A 28 -4.61 -9.63 2.62
CA ASN A 28 -3.86 -9.83 1.40
C ASN A 28 -4.30 -8.80 0.37
N LEU A 29 -3.39 -7.91 0.02
CA LEU A 29 -3.65 -6.75 -0.81
C LEU A 29 -3.03 -6.92 -2.19
N VAL A 30 -3.73 -6.39 -3.19
CA VAL A 30 -3.26 -6.29 -4.58
C VAL A 30 -3.18 -4.82 -4.99
N ASN A 31 -2.53 -4.51 -6.10
CA ASN A 31 -2.51 -3.13 -6.60
C ASN A 31 -3.93 -2.68 -6.99
N ALA A 32 -4.26 -1.41 -6.76
CA ALA A 32 -5.52 -0.77 -7.11
C ALA A 32 -5.92 -0.90 -8.60
N SER A 33 -4.95 -1.06 -9.51
CA SER A 33 -5.23 -1.31 -10.94
C SER A 33 -5.56 -2.77 -11.26
N VAL A 34 -5.35 -3.70 -10.33
CA VAL A 34 -5.52 -5.15 -10.53
C VAL A 34 -6.89 -5.59 -10.00
N ASP A 35 -7.74 -6.07 -10.90
CA ASP A 35 -9.00 -6.71 -10.52
C ASP A 35 -8.75 -8.17 -10.08
N ALA A 36 -8.60 -8.38 -8.76
CA ALA A 36 -8.43 -9.69 -8.17
C ALA A 36 -9.65 -10.10 -7.33
N ASN A 37 -10.38 -11.12 -7.81
CA ASN A 37 -11.46 -11.73 -7.04
C ASN A 37 -10.87 -12.42 -5.79
N GLY A 38 -11.13 -11.83 -4.62
CA GLY A 38 -10.70 -12.36 -3.32
C GLY A 38 -9.50 -11.67 -2.68
N ALA A 39 -9.08 -10.51 -3.19
CA ALA A 39 -8.24 -9.62 -2.40
C ALA A 39 -9.03 -9.07 -1.20
N ASP A 40 -8.36 -8.92 -0.06
CA ASP A 40 -8.95 -8.34 1.15
C ASP A 40 -8.91 -6.80 1.12
N GLY A 41 -8.20 -6.22 0.16
CA GLY A 41 -8.00 -4.78 -0.01
C GLY A 41 -7.03 -4.47 -1.15
N HIS A 42 -6.78 -3.19 -1.36
CA HIS A 42 -5.91 -2.70 -2.41
C HIS A 42 -4.79 -1.82 -1.84
N PHE A 43 -3.72 -1.63 -2.62
CA PHE A 43 -2.69 -0.64 -2.35
C PHE A 43 -2.43 0.19 -3.60
N GLY A 44 -2.03 1.44 -3.37
CA GLY A 44 -1.67 2.39 -4.39
C GLY A 44 -0.16 2.47 -4.57
N ILE A 45 0.29 2.91 -5.74
CA ILE A 45 1.68 3.30 -5.98
C ILE A 45 1.68 4.72 -6.52
N VAL A 46 2.59 5.56 -6.04
CA VAL A 46 2.88 6.87 -6.64
C VAL A 46 4.37 7.04 -6.84
N ALA A 47 4.75 7.79 -7.88
CA ALA A 47 6.13 8.18 -8.08
C ALA A 47 6.55 9.24 -7.05
N PHE A 48 7.73 9.06 -6.44
CA PHE A 48 8.39 10.08 -5.62
C PHE A 48 9.62 10.66 -6.33
N LYS A 49 10.39 9.79 -6.99
CA LYS A 49 11.46 10.17 -7.91
C LYS A 49 11.41 9.19 -9.07
N ASP A 50 11.08 9.68 -10.24
CA ASP A 50 10.95 8.89 -11.46
C ASP A 50 11.17 9.88 -12.61
N SER A 51 12.31 9.78 -13.27
CA SER A 51 12.68 10.75 -14.32
C SER A 51 12.18 10.34 -15.70
N ASP A 52 11.82 9.08 -15.88
CA ASP A 52 11.41 8.51 -17.17
C ASP A 52 9.93 8.11 -17.21
N ASP A 53 9.17 8.42 -16.15
CA ASP A 53 7.73 8.16 -16.01
C ASP A 53 7.41 6.67 -16.15
N SER A 54 8.25 5.85 -15.54
CA SER A 54 8.19 4.39 -15.59
C SER A 54 7.26 3.76 -14.56
N HIS A 55 6.67 4.56 -13.67
CA HIS A 55 5.62 4.15 -12.75
C HIS A 55 4.58 3.19 -13.40
N PRO A 56 4.25 2.05 -12.77
CA PRO A 56 4.66 1.58 -11.44
C PRO A 56 5.92 0.67 -11.45
N VAL A 57 6.75 0.73 -12.49
CA VAL A 57 7.94 -0.13 -12.66
C VAL A 57 9.19 0.58 -12.18
N LEU A 58 9.93 -0.02 -11.23
CA LEU A 58 11.26 0.42 -10.83
C LEU A 58 12.28 -0.04 -11.89
N ASN A 59 12.66 0.83 -12.82
CA ASN A 59 13.52 0.50 -13.95
C ASN A 59 14.92 1.16 -13.85
N ASP A 60 15.04 2.29 -13.15
CA ASP A 60 16.27 3.05 -12.95
C ASP A 60 16.77 2.93 -11.49
N PRO A 61 18.10 2.92 -11.24
CA PRO A 61 18.65 2.95 -9.88
C PRO A 61 18.17 4.13 -9.01
N ASP A 62 17.79 5.24 -9.63
CA ASP A 62 17.32 6.44 -8.96
C ASP A 62 15.81 6.45 -8.69
N ASP A 63 15.06 5.48 -9.22
CA ASP A 63 13.61 5.42 -9.01
C ASP A 63 13.25 5.22 -7.55
N ARG A 64 12.29 6.00 -7.09
CA ARG A 64 11.67 5.91 -5.76
C ARG A 64 10.17 5.96 -5.96
N MET A 65 9.50 4.89 -5.54
CA MET A 65 8.04 4.80 -5.53
C MET A 65 7.55 4.82 -4.08
N VAL A 66 6.37 5.37 -3.84
CA VAL A 66 5.70 5.29 -2.54
C VAL A 66 4.52 4.34 -2.70
N MET A 67 4.47 3.34 -1.81
CA MET A 67 3.33 2.44 -1.68
C MET A 67 2.40 3.01 -0.62
N VAL A 68 1.12 3.10 -0.97
CA VAL A 68 0.08 3.78 -0.20
C VAL A 68 -0.95 2.73 0.23
N PHE A 69 -1.32 2.77 1.50
CA PHE A 69 -2.32 1.90 2.11
C PHE A 69 -3.33 2.79 2.82
N ASP A 70 -4.62 2.65 2.53
CA ASP A 70 -5.71 3.32 3.24
C ASP A 70 -6.42 2.38 4.20
N LEU A 71 -6.62 2.83 5.45
CA LEU A 71 -7.17 2.03 6.53
C LEU A 71 -8.36 2.71 7.19
N GLY A 72 -9.41 1.94 7.47
CA GLY A 72 -10.56 2.36 8.28
C GLY A 72 -11.53 3.35 7.64
N ALA A 73 -11.07 4.25 6.77
CA ALA A 73 -11.90 5.21 6.05
C ALA A 73 -11.42 5.35 4.60
N ASN A 74 -12.28 5.84 3.70
CA ASN A 74 -11.87 6.21 2.33
C ASN A 74 -11.47 7.69 2.33
N ASP A 75 -10.24 7.99 2.72
CA ASP A 75 -9.70 9.35 2.75
C ASP A 75 -8.48 9.56 1.82
N VAL A 76 -7.91 8.46 1.30
CA VAL A 76 -6.84 8.45 0.31
C VAL A 76 -7.27 7.71 -0.94
N LYS A 77 -7.35 8.41 -2.08
CA LYS A 77 -7.86 7.83 -3.35
C LYS A 77 -6.88 6.96 -4.12
N THR A 78 -5.64 6.89 -3.67
CA THR A 78 -4.54 6.35 -4.49
C THR A 78 -4.64 4.83 -4.61
N ASP A 79 -5.18 4.18 -3.59
CA ASP A 79 -5.37 2.75 -3.50
C ASP A 79 -6.79 2.29 -3.84
N ASN A 80 -7.74 3.22 -4.07
CA ASN A 80 -9.10 2.87 -4.48
C ASN A 80 -9.07 2.06 -5.77
N LYS A 81 -9.79 0.95 -5.78
CA LYS A 81 -9.97 0.14 -6.99
C LYS A 81 -10.52 1.01 -8.13
N LEU A 82 -9.88 0.94 -9.29
CA LEU A 82 -10.23 1.73 -10.49
C LEU A 82 -11.55 1.32 -11.19
N ASP A 83 -12.51 0.72 -10.47
CA ASP A 83 -13.75 0.18 -11.06
C ASP A 83 -14.74 1.29 -11.50
N GLY A 84 -14.56 2.55 -11.07
CA GLY A 84 -15.41 3.68 -11.50
C GLY A 84 -16.90 3.53 -11.12
N THR A 85 -17.26 2.49 -10.39
CA THR A 85 -18.61 2.15 -9.91
C THR A 85 -18.88 2.71 -8.51
N VAL A 86 -17.83 3.11 -7.79
CA VAL A 86 -17.91 3.56 -6.40
C VAL A 86 -17.75 5.08 -6.33
N PRO A 87 -18.78 5.83 -5.90
CA PRO A 87 -18.67 7.27 -5.67
C PRO A 87 -17.72 7.58 -4.50
N ASP A 88 -16.84 8.55 -4.73
CA ASP A 88 -15.92 9.13 -3.74
C ASP A 88 -16.67 9.69 -2.50
N ASN A 89 -16.17 9.38 -1.29
CA ASN A 89 -16.72 9.77 0.02
C ASN A 89 -18.03 9.10 0.48
N THR A 90 -18.30 7.84 0.13
CA THR A 90 -19.38 7.11 0.84
C THR A 90 -18.90 6.72 2.24
N GLU A 91 -19.45 7.39 3.27
CA GLU A 91 -19.12 7.23 4.71
C GLU A 91 -19.20 5.79 5.26
N SER A 92 -19.68 4.82 4.48
CA SER A 92 -19.63 3.40 4.80
C SER A 92 -20.04 2.62 3.56
N GLY A 93 -19.24 1.67 3.08
CA GLY A 93 -19.73 0.77 2.04
C GLY A 93 -18.74 -0.10 1.28
N ASN A 94 -17.43 0.20 1.29
CA ASN A 94 -16.49 -0.40 0.33
C ASN A 94 -15.21 -0.96 0.97
N ASP A 95 -15.33 -1.55 2.17
CA ASP A 95 -14.25 -2.32 2.79
C ASP A 95 -13.73 -3.39 1.81
N GLY A 96 -12.41 -3.40 1.61
CA GLY A 96 -11.71 -4.20 0.63
C GLY A 96 -11.65 -3.62 -0.79
N GLN A 97 -12.29 -2.48 -1.07
CA GLN A 97 -12.21 -1.81 -2.38
C GLN A 97 -11.56 -0.42 -2.30
N ASP A 98 -11.97 0.39 -1.33
CA ASP A 98 -11.47 1.76 -1.14
C ASP A 98 -10.54 1.91 0.07
N TYR A 99 -10.72 1.06 1.08
CA TYR A 99 -9.91 0.99 2.30
C TYR A 99 -9.95 -0.44 2.82
N PHE A 100 -9.11 -0.78 3.80
CA PHE A 100 -9.18 -2.07 4.47
C PHE A 100 -8.91 -1.97 5.97
N GLY A 101 -9.52 -2.89 6.73
CA GLY A 101 -9.29 -2.97 8.17
C GLY A 101 -9.65 -1.71 8.94
N ASP A 102 -9.10 -1.57 10.14
CA ASP A 102 -9.37 -0.44 11.04
C ASP A 102 -8.17 0.51 11.12
N GLU A 103 -8.43 1.77 11.46
CA GLU A 103 -7.39 2.73 11.82
C GLU A 103 -6.44 2.16 12.90
N LEU A 104 -5.15 2.46 12.80
CA LEU A 104 -4.16 1.95 13.75
C LEU A 104 -4.18 2.78 15.05
N PRO A 105 -4.46 2.18 16.22
CA PRO A 105 -4.41 2.90 17.49
C PRO A 105 -2.97 3.24 17.92
N GLU A 106 -2.84 4.17 18.87
CA GLU A 106 -1.56 4.47 19.53
C GLU A 106 -0.92 3.18 20.09
N GLY A 107 0.39 3.03 19.91
CA GLY A 107 1.14 1.83 20.31
C GLY A 107 0.95 0.59 19.41
N ALA A 108 0.08 0.65 18.40
CA ALA A 108 -0.11 -0.47 17.48
C ALA A 108 1.16 -0.81 16.70
N SER A 109 1.33 -2.09 16.37
CA SER A 109 2.38 -2.55 15.46
C SER A 109 1.80 -3.35 14.30
N VAL A 110 2.37 -3.15 13.12
CA VAL A 110 1.99 -3.79 11.87
C VAL A 110 3.23 -4.43 11.25
N ASN A 111 3.08 -5.62 10.68
CA ASN A 111 4.09 -6.20 9.80
C ASN A 111 3.57 -6.19 8.36
N VAL A 112 4.36 -5.63 7.45
CA VAL A 112 4.04 -5.54 6.02
C VAL A 112 5.02 -6.42 5.27
N LYS A 113 4.53 -7.46 4.59
CA LYS A 113 5.33 -8.31 3.71
C LYS A 113 4.95 -8.07 2.26
N ILE A 114 5.90 -7.57 1.48
CA ILE A 114 5.75 -7.31 0.05
C ILE A 114 6.36 -8.48 -0.71
N THR A 115 5.64 -9.04 -1.68
CA THR A 115 6.12 -10.09 -2.58
C THR A 115 6.01 -9.60 -4.02
N THR A 116 7.14 -9.52 -4.71
CA THR A 116 7.18 -9.16 -6.14
C THR A 116 6.78 -10.35 -7.01
N LYS A 117 6.40 -10.10 -8.28
CA LYS A 117 6.07 -11.15 -9.26
C LYS A 117 7.16 -12.20 -9.45
N SER A 118 8.44 -11.82 -9.30
CA SER A 118 9.57 -12.73 -9.39
C SER A 118 9.77 -13.60 -8.13
N GLY A 119 8.96 -13.39 -7.10
CA GLY A 119 9.00 -14.13 -5.82
C GLY A 119 9.93 -13.54 -4.77
N ALA A 120 10.63 -12.43 -5.05
CA ALA A 120 11.43 -11.75 -4.03
C ALA A 120 10.50 -11.11 -2.99
N THR A 121 10.85 -11.28 -1.71
CA THR A 121 10.06 -10.77 -0.58
C THR A 121 10.84 -9.77 0.27
N THR A 122 10.15 -8.77 0.80
CA THR A 122 10.68 -7.82 1.80
C THR A 122 9.65 -7.66 2.91
N THR A 123 10.12 -7.58 4.16
CA THR A 123 9.24 -7.39 5.32
C THR A 123 9.69 -6.17 6.09
N GLU A 124 8.74 -5.31 6.45
CA GLU A 124 8.95 -4.14 7.30
C GLU A 124 7.98 -4.17 8.48
N GLN A 125 8.41 -3.63 9.62
CA GLN A 125 7.55 -3.44 10.79
C GLN A 125 7.32 -1.95 11.01
N ILE A 126 6.05 -1.59 11.19
CA ILE A 126 5.59 -0.24 11.47
C ILE A 126 5.07 -0.24 12.90
N THR A 127 5.46 0.75 13.72
CA THR A 127 4.92 0.95 15.07
C THR A 127 4.40 2.37 15.20
N VAL A 128 3.12 2.48 15.57
CA VAL A 128 2.50 3.76 15.93
C VAL A 128 3.01 4.17 17.31
N PRO A 129 3.47 5.43 17.50
CA PRO A 129 3.88 5.93 18.81
C PRO A 129 2.79 5.77 19.88
N GLU A 130 3.21 5.66 21.13
CA GLU A 130 2.32 5.57 22.31
C GLU A 130 1.48 6.84 22.54
N THR A 131 1.86 7.96 21.92
CA THR A 131 1.10 9.21 21.95
C THR A 131 1.27 9.94 20.63
N LEU A 132 0.18 10.23 19.95
CA LEU A 132 0.16 10.95 18.67
C LEU A 132 0.16 12.47 18.87
N SER A 133 -0.09 12.97 20.08
CA SER A 133 -0.08 14.40 20.42
C SER A 133 -0.87 15.29 19.43
N GLY A 134 -1.94 14.74 18.82
CA GLY A 134 -2.76 15.43 17.81
C GLY A 134 -2.24 15.37 16.37
N GLN A 135 -1.23 14.55 16.06
CA GLN A 135 -0.78 14.28 14.70
C GLN A 135 -1.49 13.06 14.11
N SER A 136 -1.91 13.14 12.85
CA SER A 136 -2.51 12.01 12.11
C SER A 136 -1.49 11.22 11.28
N ALA A 137 -0.20 11.56 11.36
CA ALA A 137 0.85 10.97 10.53
C ALA A 137 2.13 10.68 11.33
N VAL A 138 2.71 9.51 11.08
CA VAL A 138 4.02 9.09 11.59
C VAL A 138 4.96 8.95 10.39
N GLN A 139 6.09 9.65 10.44
CA GLN A 139 7.16 9.46 9.45
C GLN A 139 8.13 8.40 10.00
N LEU A 140 8.24 7.27 9.29
CA LEU A 140 9.14 6.16 9.59
C LEU A 140 10.44 6.29 8.80
#